data_AF-B1MWH6-F1
#
_entry.id   AF-B1MWH6-F1
#
_cell.length_a   1.000
_cell.length_b   1.000
_cell.length_c   1.000
_cell.angle_alpha   90.00
_cell.angle_beta   90.00
_cell.angle_gamma   90.00
#
_symmetry.space_group_name_H-M   'P 1'
#
loop_
_entity.id
_entity.type
_entity.pdbx_description
1 polymer ?
#
loop_
_entity_poly.entity_id
_entity_poly.type
_entity_poly.pdbx_seq_one_letter_code
_entity_poly.pdbx_strand_id
1 'polypeptide(L)'
;MHQQLTLAQFNAHYFYKTELVSLCKQYGLPAYGTKAELNQYIRLYLFGEPITHIKSTRKRPPHKKLATGQLSLKTKIVGSGFKFNNEAREFFANYFGVAHFSLKK
;
A
#
# COMPACT_ATOMS: atom_id res chain seq x y z
N MET A 1 0.19 -26.03 -20.88
CA MET A 1 1.08 -26.40 -19.75
C MET A 1 1.20 -25.17 -18.84
N HIS A 2 0.57 -25.19 -17.67
CA HIS A 2 0.71 -24.08 -16.72
C HIS A 2 2.08 -24.19 -16.05
N GLN A 3 3.00 -23.27 -16.38
CA GLN A 3 4.27 -23.18 -15.67
C GLN A 3 3.98 -22.86 -14.20
N GLN A 4 4.21 -23.83 -13.31
CA GLN A 4 4.19 -23.58 -11.89
C GLN A 4 5.44 -22.80 -11.54
N LEU A 5 5.27 -21.51 -11.23
CA LEU A 5 6.35 -20.67 -10.76
C LEU A 5 6.80 -21.20 -9.39
N THR A 6 8.05 -21.61 -9.25
CA THR A 6 8.56 -22.08 -7.95
C THR A 6 8.81 -20.90 -7.01
N LEU A 7 8.76 -21.13 -5.70
CA LEU A 7 9.04 -20.09 -4.69
C LEU A 7 10.43 -19.47 -4.86
N ALA A 8 11.43 -20.27 -5.27
CA ALA A 8 12.78 -19.79 -5.57
C ALA A 8 12.81 -18.83 -6.77
N GLN A 9 12.14 -19.20 -7.87
CA GLN A 9 12.02 -18.35 -9.06
C GLN A 9 11.24 -17.06 -8.77
N PHE A 10 10.17 -17.15 -7.97
CA PHE A 10 9.40 -15.98 -7.56
C PHE A 10 10.24 -15.00 -6.75
N ASN A 11 11.09 -15.50 -5.84
CA ASN A 11 11.94 -14.64 -5.01
C ASN A 11 13.14 -14.06 -5.76
N ALA A 12 13.60 -14.71 -6.83
CA ALA A 12 14.70 -14.22 -7.66
C ALA A 12 14.27 -13.13 -8.66
N HIS A 13 12.97 -13.01 -8.95
CA HIS A 13 12.45 -12.06 -9.92
C HIS A 13 11.78 -10.85 -9.27
N TYR A 14 12.03 -9.67 -9.84
CA TYR A 14 11.36 -8.44 -9.41
C TYR A 14 10.07 -8.25 -10.21
N PHE A 15 8.94 -8.54 -9.58
CA PHE A 15 7.63 -8.32 -10.18
C PHE A 15 7.11 -6.91 -9.96
N TYR A 16 6.53 -6.34 -11.01
CA TYR A 16 5.70 -5.14 -10.92
C TYR A 16 4.36 -5.46 -10.26
N LYS A 17 3.73 -4.43 -9.66
CA LYS A 17 2.47 -4.59 -8.95
C LYS A 17 1.36 -5.18 -9.84
N THR A 18 1.29 -4.74 -11.10
CA THR A 18 0.29 -5.22 -12.07
C THR A 18 0.44 -6.71 -12.34
N GLU A 19 1.67 -7.21 -12.43
CA GLU A 19 1.98 -8.62 -12.62
C GLU A 19 1.58 -9.44 -11.40
N LEU A 20 1.90 -8.95 -10.19
CA LEU A 20 1.46 -9.58 -8.95
C LEU A 20 -0.07 -9.66 -8.83
N VAL A 21 -0.78 -8.61 -9.27
CA VAL A 21 -2.25 -8.62 -9.31
C VAL A 21 -2.77 -9.68 -10.28
N SER A 22 -2.18 -9.79 -11.47
CA SER A 22 -2.55 -10.82 -12.45
C SER A 22 -2.29 -12.23 -11.93
N LEU A 23 -1.14 -12.47 -11.29
CA LEU A 23 -0.82 -13.74 -10.64
C LEU A 23 -1.81 -14.07 -9.52
N CYS A 24 -2.12 -13.11 -8.65
CA CYS A 24 -3.13 -13.32 -7.61
C CYS A 24 -4.49 -13.72 -8.20
N LYS A 25 -4.94 -13.07 -9.28
CA LYS A 25 -6.21 -13.43 -9.95
C LYS A 25 -6.17 -14.84 -10.52
N GLN A 26 -5.06 -15.22 -11.15
CA GLN A 26 -4.87 -16.56 -11.72
C GLN A 26 -4.91 -17.66 -10.66
N TYR A 27 -4.35 -17.40 -9.47
CA TYR A 27 -4.34 -18.34 -8.35
C TYR A 27 -5.56 -18.25 -7.42
N GLY A 28 -6.55 -17.40 -7.72
CA GLY A 28 -7.74 -17.20 -6.88
C GLY A 28 -7.44 -16.50 -5.54
N LEU A 29 -6.32 -15.77 -5.44
CA LEU A 29 -5.88 -15.04 -4.26
C LEU A 29 -6.45 -13.61 -4.24
N PRO A 30 -6.42 -12.93 -3.08
CA PRO A 30 -6.74 -11.51 -3.00
C PRO A 30 -5.84 -10.67 -3.93
N ALA A 31 -6.44 -10.02 -4.92
CA ALA A 31 -5.74 -9.24 -5.95
C ALA A 31 -5.74 -7.73 -5.67
N TYR A 32 -5.94 -7.33 -4.42
CA TYR A 32 -5.99 -5.94 -3.96
C TYR A 32 -5.05 -5.74 -2.78
N GLY A 33 -4.43 -4.56 -2.70
CA GLY A 33 -3.48 -4.24 -1.63
C GLY A 33 -2.25 -3.47 -2.09
N THR A 34 -1.29 -3.39 -1.18
CA THR A 34 0.08 -2.94 -1.40
C THR A 34 0.88 -4.03 -2.12
N LYS A 35 2.00 -3.65 -2.74
CA LYS A 35 2.90 -4.61 -3.40
C LYS A 35 3.37 -5.71 -2.44
N ALA A 36 3.65 -5.33 -1.19
CA ALA A 36 4.09 -6.24 -0.15
C ALA A 36 3.00 -7.27 0.23
N GLU A 37 1.74 -6.83 0.35
CA GLU A 37 0.60 -7.74 0.61
C GLU A 37 0.45 -8.76 -0.52
N LEU A 38 0.46 -8.32 -1.78
CA LEU A 38 0.36 -9.22 -2.94
C LEU A 38 1.51 -10.23 -3.01
N ASN A 39 2.75 -9.78 -2.76
CA ASN A 39 3.91 -10.66 -2.68
C ASN A 39 3.76 -11.71 -1.58
N GLN A 40 3.24 -11.32 -0.42
CA GLN A 40 3.04 -12.24 0.70
C GLN A 40 2.01 -13.32 0.35
N TYR A 41 0.89 -12.96 -0.29
CA TYR A 41 -0.14 -13.93 -0.69
C TYR A 41 0.42 -14.97 -1.65
N ILE A 42 1.17 -14.54 -2.67
CA ILE A 42 1.79 -15.46 -3.63
C ILE A 42 2.84 -16.33 -2.95
N ARG A 43 3.65 -15.78 -2.03
CA ARG A 43 4.62 -16.57 -1.25
C ARG A 43 3.95 -17.66 -0.43
N LEU A 44 2.89 -17.34 0.30
CA LEU A 44 2.14 -18.31 1.11
C LEU A 44 1.53 -19.41 0.23
N TYR A 45 0.94 -19.02 -0.91
CA TYR A 45 0.40 -19.96 -1.87
C TYR A 45 1.47 -20.92 -2.43
N LEU A 46 2.63 -20.37 -2.85
CA LEU A 46 3.75 -21.17 -3.35
C LEU A 46 4.43 -22.01 -2.26
N PHE A 47 4.29 -21.63 -0.99
CA PHE A 47 4.77 -22.41 0.16
C PHE A 47 3.83 -23.58 0.49
N GLY A 48 2.59 -23.59 -0.04
CA GLY A 48 1.62 -24.67 0.15
C GLY A 48 0.51 -24.35 1.14
N GLU A 49 0.35 -23.09 1.57
CA GLU A 49 -0.80 -22.70 2.39
C GLU A 49 -2.10 -22.79 1.58
N PRO A 50 -3.18 -23.36 2.15
CA PRO A 50 -4.47 -23.38 1.48
C PRO A 50 -5.00 -21.95 1.30
N ILE A 51 -5.60 -21.70 0.13
CA ILE A 51 -6.14 -20.39 -0.26
C ILE A 51 -7.13 -19.85 0.79
N THR A 52 -7.84 -20.73 1.50
CA THR A 52 -8.77 -20.39 2.58
C THR A 52 -8.12 -19.67 3.76
N HIS A 53 -6.82 -19.86 3.99
CA HIS A 53 -6.07 -19.15 5.03
C HIS A 53 -5.44 -17.85 4.52
N ILE A 54 -5.31 -17.69 3.21
CA ILE A 54 -4.70 -16.51 2.58
C ILE A 54 -5.78 -15.42 2.41
N LYS A 55 -6.05 -14.71 3.51
CA LYS A 55 -7.03 -13.61 3.54
C LYS A 55 -6.36 -12.25 3.59
N SER A 56 -7.06 -11.25 3.05
CA SER A 56 -6.69 -9.86 3.26
C SER A 56 -6.82 -9.50 4.75
N THR A 57 -5.69 -9.21 5.39
CA THR A 57 -5.62 -8.75 6.78
C THR A 57 -5.87 -7.25 6.90
N ARG A 58 -6.25 -6.57 5.81
CA ARG A 58 -6.47 -5.13 5.79
C ARG A 58 -7.67 -4.75 6.65
N LYS A 59 -7.46 -4.66 7.96
CA LYS A 59 -8.30 -3.85 8.83
C LYS A 59 -8.13 -2.43 8.32
N ARG A 60 -9.15 -1.86 7.67
CA ARG A 60 -9.19 -0.41 7.47
C ARG A 60 -9.19 0.16 8.89
N PRO A 61 -8.11 0.79 9.38
CA PRO A 61 -8.26 1.57 10.60
C PRO A 61 -9.36 2.60 10.29
N PRO A 62 -10.25 2.90 11.25
CA PRO A 62 -11.15 4.02 11.09
C PRO A 62 -10.24 5.23 10.89
N HIS A 63 -10.09 5.67 9.64
CA HIS A 63 -9.31 6.84 9.32
C HIS A 63 -10.10 8.00 9.91
N LYS A 64 -9.82 8.36 11.17
CA LYS A 64 -10.16 9.68 11.68
C LYS A 64 -9.47 10.65 10.74
N LYS A 65 -10.26 11.29 9.89
CA LYS A 65 -9.78 12.40 9.07
C LYS A 65 -9.27 13.43 10.07
N LEU A 66 -7.98 13.79 9.98
CA LEU A 66 -7.51 14.96 10.71
C LEU A 66 -8.31 16.13 10.15
N ALA A 67 -9.12 16.76 11.00
CA ALA A 67 -9.92 17.90 10.59
C ALA A 67 -9.01 19.11 10.34
N THR A 68 -9.49 19.99 9.48
CA THR A 68 -8.87 21.26 9.11
C THR A 68 -8.55 22.03 10.40
N GLY A 69 -7.26 22.29 10.66
CA GLY A 69 -6.77 22.99 11.88
C GLY A 69 -5.99 22.14 12.90
N GLN A 70 -5.97 20.81 12.80
CA GLN A 70 -5.15 19.94 13.69
C GLN A 70 -3.75 19.64 13.14
N LEU A 71 -3.39 20.17 11.98
CA LEU A 71 -2.06 19.99 11.41
C LEU A 71 -1.05 20.86 12.18
N SER A 72 -0.03 20.22 12.72
CA SER A 72 1.10 20.85 13.40
C SER A 72 2.39 20.20 12.90
N LEU A 73 3.53 20.87 13.07
CA LEU A 73 4.86 20.31 12.76
C LEU A 73 5.15 19.02 13.56
N LYS A 74 4.44 18.81 14.68
CA LYS A 74 4.57 17.59 15.50
C LYS A 74 3.67 16.44 15.03
N THR A 75 2.80 16.67 14.05
CA THR A 75 1.90 15.64 13.53
C THR A 75 2.72 14.57 12.81
N LYS A 76 2.69 13.33 13.31
CA LYS A 76 3.37 12.19 12.67
C LYS A 76 2.78 11.98 11.26
N ILE A 77 3.62 11.66 10.26
CA ILE A 77 3.12 11.37 8.90
C ILE A 77 2.45 9.99 8.86
N VAL A 78 3.07 9.00 9.50
CA VAL A 78 2.57 7.62 9.52
C VAL A 78 1.66 7.41 10.73
N GLY A 79 0.48 6.81 10.52
CA GLY A 79 -0.43 6.38 11.58
C GLY A 79 -1.33 7.46 12.20
N SER A 80 -1.13 8.74 11.89
CA SER A 80 -1.94 9.86 12.42
C SER A 80 -3.22 10.15 11.62
N GLY A 81 -3.34 9.60 10.41
CA GLY A 81 -4.38 10.01 9.45
C GLY A 81 -3.97 11.19 8.57
N PHE A 82 -2.73 11.67 8.68
CA PHE A 82 -2.15 12.69 7.79
C PHE A 82 -2.21 12.25 6.32
N LYS A 83 -2.55 13.20 5.44
CA LYS A 83 -2.59 13.00 4.00
C LYS A 83 -1.95 14.21 3.32
N PHE A 84 -1.25 13.95 2.22
CA PHE A 84 -0.73 14.99 1.32
C PHE A 84 -1.87 15.51 0.43
N ASN A 85 -2.88 16.12 1.04
CA ASN A 85 -4.04 16.72 0.40
C ASN A 85 -3.89 18.26 0.29
N ASN A 86 -4.96 18.95 -0.14
CA ASN A 86 -4.94 20.41 -0.24
C ASN A 86 -4.71 21.10 1.11
N GLU A 87 -5.32 20.58 2.19
CA GLU A 87 -5.17 21.13 3.54
C GLU A 87 -3.71 21.09 4.01
N ALA A 88 -2.99 20.00 3.71
CA ALA A 88 -1.56 19.94 3.99
C ALA A 88 -0.78 21.01 3.20
N ARG A 89 -1.13 21.23 1.93
CA ARG A 89 -0.49 22.28 1.11
C ARG A 89 -0.76 23.68 1.65
N GLU A 90 -1.99 23.98 2.05
CA GLU A 90 -2.36 25.25 2.68
C GLU A 90 -1.61 25.48 3.99
N PHE A 91 -1.53 24.45 4.83
CA PHE A 91 -0.73 24.50 6.06
C PHE A 91 0.74 24.83 5.76
N PHE A 92 1.37 24.12 4.82
CA PHE A 92 2.77 24.37 4.46
C PHE A 92 2.96 25.71 3.73
N ALA A 93 2.02 26.12 2.88
CA ALA A 93 2.04 27.43 2.22
C ALA A 93 2.07 28.57 3.24
N ASN A 94 1.18 28.50 4.24
CA ASN A 94 1.14 29.45 5.36
C ASN A 94 2.40 29.36 6.23
N TYR A 95 2.89 28.16 6.50
CA TYR A 95 4.09 27.96 7.32
C TYR A 95 5.37 28.51 6.67
N PHE A 96 5.54 28.31 5.36
CA PHE A 96 6.70 28.79 4.60
C PHE A 96 6.51 30.20 4.01
N GLY A 97 5.32 30.80 4.15
CA GLY A 97 5.01 32.12 3.58
C GLY A 97 4.99 32.15 2.05
N VAL A 98 4.61 31.05 1.40
CA VAL A 98 4.56 30.94 -0.06
C VAL A 98 3.12 30.89 -0.56
N ALA A 99 2.82 31.54 -1.68
CA ALA A 99 1.47 31.53 -2.25
C ALA A 99 1.01 30.14 -2.71
N HIS A 100 1.94 29.30 -3.18
CA HIS A 100 1.65 27.96 -3.65
C HIS A 100 2.75 26.97 -3.22
N PHE A 101 2.41 26.08 -2.29
CA PHE A 101 3.32 25.03 -1.84
C PHE A 101 3.15 23.76 -2.70
N SER A 102 4.26 23.22 -3.21
CA SER A 102 4.26 21.99 -4.00
C SER A 102 5.28 20.98 -3.45
N LEU A 103 4.85 19.73 -3.31
CA LEU A 103 5.72 18.61 -2.99
C LEU A 103 6.40 18.17 -4.28
N LYS A 104 7.61 18.68 -4.52
CA LYS A 104 8.44 18.21 -5.64
C LYS A 104 8.91 16.78 -5.38
N LYS A 105 9.04 16.01 -6.47
CA LYS A 105 9.50 14.62 -6.47
C LYS A 105 11.00 14.56 -6.70
#